data_AF-A0AAV2YXD5-F1
#
_entry.id   AF-A0AAV2YXD5-F1
#
_cell.length_a   1.000
_cell.length_b   1.000
_cell.length_c   1.000
_cell.angle_alpha   90.00
_cell.angle_beta   90.00
_cell.angle_gamma   90.00
#
_symmetry.space_group_name_H-M   'P 1'
#
loop_
_entity.id
_entity.type
_entity.pdbx_description
1 polymer ?
#
loop_
_entity_poly.entity_id
_entity_poly.type
_entity_poly.pdbx_seq_one_letter_code
_entity_poly.pdbx_strand_id
1 'polypeptide(L)'
;MQGFFSLLGLGAAIALLLYVQQPYAPSAVVEVTSGGFADPTHDSVCEVANLEHLRKSAIVYTWVNGTERCYNKRREHAGLSPGGSSRDKEMGELKYSLRSLLKYAPWLEGPIYIVTPGQIPDWLDLSHPRIKVIDQDDLLPKDKVTLPNFDTNVIEQYLHKIPGLTDVFIHMNDDYLFIKNVGPNRFFTCDGGLRLLTEINHIRHVKGTKGNAWLASVRNTVELTDRVYGGEHVYNFLKHAPFVYSRRAFEKMHEKFGEELDKTGKHQLRHHEDLNVPLLHHIYMQEEGSKELNIPIQFNPLSECDDWLLVRVTDDEHDDLKRRFDNAIKGKGPEVLFALNDEYSNADTARIVNDFYRKLLPDVAPWELPSGTRNTILSNYHGSDCAYDPKILPLPSLLSSSALRTQLEERVPLHRRYSPYQVYFNKGQEVFAPNGPSAAGYLSDNVGYLAGLFAGIVLSVIMFRWSSQDVLEASRSKRI
;
A
#
# COMPACT_ATOMS: atom_id res chain seq x y z
N MET A 1 9.20 -43.57 -18.16
CA MET A 1 9.65 -42.50 -17.24
C MET A 1 11.05 -41.98 -17.53
N GLN A 2 12.03 -42.82 -17.91
CA GLN A 2 13.42 -42.35 -18.15
C GLN A 2 13.57 -41.38 -19.34
N GLY A 3 12.82 -41.52 -20.44
CA GLY A 3 12.90 -40.59 -21.58
C GLY A 3 12.34 -39.18 -21.32
N PHE A 4 11.49 -39.01 -20.30
CA PHE A 4 10.88 -37.71 -19.97
C PHE A 4 11.88 -36.80 -19.25
N PHE A 5 12.71 -37.36 -18.37
CA PHE A 5 13.76 -36.61 -17.66
C PHE A 5 14.92 -36.22 -18.57
N SER A 6 15.21 -37.01 -19.61
CA SER A 6 16.23 -36.68 -20.61
C SER A 6 15.84 -35.46 -21.46
N LEU A 7 14.56 -35.32 -21.79
CA LEU A 7 14.02 -34.17 -22.53
C LEU A 7 14.01 -32.89 -21.69
N LEU A 8 13.72 -33.00 -20.39
CA LEU A 8 13.81 -31.88 -19.45
C LEU A 8 15.25 -31.38 -19.26
N GLY A 9 16.22 -32.30 -19.17
CA GLY A 9 17.64 -31.96 -19.07
C GLY A 9 18.18 -31.25 -20.32
N LEU A 10 17.77 -31.70 -21.52
CA LEU A 10 18.16 -31.06 -22.78
C LEU A 10 17.51 -29.68 -22.94
N GLY A 11 16.23 -29.54 -22.54
CA GLY A 11 15.52 -28.26 -22.56
C GLY A 11 16.14 -27.21 -21.65
N ALA A 12 16.57 -27.60 -20.45
CA ALA A 12 17.24 -26.70 -19.50
C ALA A 12 18.63 -26.24 -20.00
N ALA A 13 19.40 -27.13 -20.64
CA ALA A 13 20.70 -26.80 -21.19
C ALA A 13 20.61 -25.82 -22.39
N ILE A 14 19.61 -26.01 -23.25
CA ILE A 14 19.37 -25.11 -24.40
C ILE A 14 18.89 -23.73 -23.92
N ALA A 15 18.02 -23.67 -22.91
CA ALA A 15 17.57 -22.41 -22.32
C ALA A 15 18.74 -21.61 -21.71
N LEU A 16 19.68 -22.30 -21.05
CA LEU A 16 20.87 -21.66 -20.47
C LEU A 16 21.83 -21.13 -21.56
N LEU A 17 22.01 -21.89 -22.65
CA LEU A 17 22.86 -21.47 -23.78
C LEU A 17 22.26 -20.28 -24.55
N LEU A 18 20.92 -20.22 -24.68
CA LEU A 18 20.23 -19.08 -25.29
C LEU A 18 20.26 -17.83 -24.41
N TYR A 19 20.28 -17.99 -23.08
CA TYR A 19 20.44 -16.89 -22.13
C TYR A 19 21.84 -16.26 -22.19
N VAL A 20 22.88 -17.09 -22.38
CA VAL A 20 24.29 -16.65 -22.40
C VAL A 20 24.70 -15.98 -23.73
N GLN A 21 23.95 -16.17 -24.83
CA GLN A 21 24.31 -15.63 -26.15
C GLN A 21 23.65 -14.30 -26.53
N GLN A 22 22.88 -13.64 -25.66
CA GLN A 22 22.30 -12.33 -25.95
C GLN A 22 23.33 -11.20 -25.69
N PRO A 23 23.74 -10.42 -26.71
CA PRO A 23 24.64 -9.30 -26.51
C PRO A 23 23.85 -8.06 -26.07
N TYR A 24 23.58 -7.92 -24.77
CA TYR A 24 23.09 -6.65 -24.21
C TYR A 24 24.23 -5.83 -23.63
N ALA A 25 24.26 -4.56 -24.04
CA ALA A 25 25.26 -3.57 -23.73
C ALA A 25 25.41 -3.32 -22.20
N PRO A 26 26.63 -3.08 -21.70
CA PRO A 26 26.90 -2.87 -20.28
C PRO A 26 26.54 -1.43 -19.87
N SER A 27 25.24 -1.15 -19.70
CA SER A 27 24.79 0.08 -19.03
C SER A 27 23.40 -0.03 -18.37
N ALA A 28 22.94 -1.25 -18.08
CA ALA A 28 21.69 -1.49 -17.34
C ALA A 28 21.80 -2.67 -16.35
N VAL A 29 23.01 -2.92 -15.82
CA VAL A 29 23.19 -3.78 -14.63
C VAL A 29 23.16 -2.87 -13.41
N VAL A 30 22.05 -2.17 -13.22
CA VAL A 30 21.72 -1.45 -12.00
C VAL A 30 20.65 -2.31 -11.31
N GLU A 31 21.03 -2.97 -10.22
CA GLU A 31 20.11 -3.55 -9.21
C GLU A 31 18.98 -4.49 -9.66
N VAL A 32 19.16 -5.29 -10.72
CA VAL A 32 18.16 -6.30 -11.14
C VAL A 32 18.15 -7.57 -10.24
N THR A 33 18.90 -7.61 -9.13
CA THR A 33 18.94 -8.78 -8.22
C THR A 33 18.21 -8.59 -6.88
N SER A 34 17.63 -7.41 -6.63
CA SER A 34 16.64 -7.22 -5.57
C SER A 34 15.52 -6.36 -6.13
N GLY A 35 14.43 -6.98 -6.60
CA GLY A 35 13.15 -6.27 -6.74
C GLY A 35 12.91 -5.48 -5.45
N GLY A 36 12.43 -4.25 -5.54
CA GLY A 36 12.56 -3.19 -4.52
C GLY A 36 12.33 -3.63 -3.07
N PHE A 37 13.35 -4.22 -2.45
CA PHE A 37 13.37 -4.64 -1.05
C PHE A 37 14.66 -4.08 -0.45
N ALA A 38 14.57 -3.52 0.75
CA ALA A 38 15.76 -3.13 1.48
C ALA A 38 16.63 -4.36 1.79
N ASP A 39 17.95 -4.17 1.86
CA ASP A 39 18.90 -5.20 2.28
C ASP A 39 18.42 -5.87 3.59
N PRO A 40 18.35 -7.21 3.67
CA PRO A 40 17.94 -7.92 4.89
C PRO A 40 18.82 -7.66 6.13
N THR A 41 20.00 -7.02 5.97
CA THR A 41 20.82 -6.55 7.10
C THR A 41 20.33 -5.22 7.69
N HIS A 42 19.42 -4.51 7.02
CA HIS A 42 18.77 -3.29 7.48
C HIS A 42 17.44 -3.56 8.20
N ASP A 43 17.42 -4.56 9.08
CA ASP A 43 16.37 -4.75 10.11
C ASP A 43 16.51 -3.72 11.27
N SER A 44 17.09 -2.55 10.98
CA SER A 44 17.39 -1.56 12.00
C SER A 44 16.12 -0.81 12.41
N VAL A 45 15.55 -1.22 13.54
CA VAL A 45 14.86 -0.31 14.45
C VAL A 45 15.75 0.93 14.59
N CYS A 46 15.37 2.01 13.92
CA CYS A 46 16.12 3.24 13.88
C CYS A 46 15.26 4.39 14.39
N GLU A 47 15.93 5.41 14.91
CA GLU A 47 15.27 6.70 15.15
C GLU A 47 15.07 7.39 13.81
N VAL A 48 13.81 7.67 13.47
CA VAL A 48 13.44 8.40 12.26
C VAL A 48 13.90 9.85 12.42
N ALA A 49 14.72 10.34 11.49
CA ALA A 49 15.09 11.75 11.43
C ALA A 49 13.84 12.63 11.30
N ASN A 50 13.91 13.87 11.80
CA ASN A 50 12.81 14.85 11.74
C ASN A 50 11.43 14.31 12.20
N LEU A 51 11.41 13.32 13.10
CA LEU A 51 10.18 12.71 13.62
C LEU A 51 9.22 13.75 14.21
N GLU A 52 9.72 14.80 14.84
CA GLU A 52 8.89 15.90 15.36
C GLU A 52 8.03 16.59 14.30
N HIS A 53 8.50 16.59 13.05
CA HIS A 53 7.73 17.06 11.91
C HIS A 53 6.85 15.94 11.34
N LEU A 54 7.41 14.75 11.11
CA LEU A 54 6.70 13.63 10.47
C LEU A 54 5.55 13.07 11.30
N ARG A 55 5.64 13.14 12.64
CA ARG A 55 4.55 12.75 13.54
C ARG A 55 3.30 13.64 13.38
N LYS A 56 3.47 14.85 12.82
CA LYS A 56 2.38 15.78 12.49
C LYS A 56 1.84 15.60 11.08
N SER A 57 2.30 14.60 10.33
CA SER A 57 1.77 14.28 9.00
C SER A 57 0.27 14.09 9.06
N ALA A 58 -0.45 14.73 8.13
CA ALA A 58 -1.88 14.57 7.99
C ALA A 58 -2.21 13.12 7.66
N ILE A 59 -3.35 12.64 8.18
CA ILE A 59 -3.92 11.34 7.85
C ILE A 59 -5.16 11.62 7.01
N VAL A 60 -5.24 11.04 5.82
CA VAL A 60 -6.33 11.22 4.87
C VAL A 60 -7.05 9.89 4.70
N TYR A 61 -8.28 9.83 5.17
CA TYR A 61 -9.19 8.73 4.95
C TYR A 61 -10.05 8.98 3.72
N THR A 62 -10.28 7.95 2.91
CA THR A 62 -11.41 7.91 1.98
C THR A 62 -12.51 7.04 2.55
N TRP A 63 -13.76 7.49 2.46
CA TRP A 63 -14.90 6.77 3.01
C TRP A 63 -16.17 7.00 2.20
N VAL A 64 -17.00 5.96 2.09
CA VAL A 64 -18.30 6.01 1.42
C VAL A 64 -19.32 5.15 2.16
N ASN A 65 -20.59 5.59 2.14
CA ASN A 65 -21.72 4.82 2.61
C ASN A 65 -22.76 4.66 1.49
N GLY A 66 -22.79 3.49 0.87
CA GLY A 66 -23.69 3.11 -0.21
C GLY A 66 -25.15 3.00 0.20
N THR A 67 -25.48 3.07 1.49
CA THR A 67 -26.87 3.10 1.97
C THR A 67 -27.46 4.51 2.07
N GLU A 68 -26.64 5.55 1.93
CA GLU A 68 -27.10 6.93 2.02
C GLU A 68 -28.00 7.28 0.82
N ARG A 69 -29.15 7.88 1.10
CA ARG A 69 -30.22 8.09 0.11
C ARG A 69 -29.80 9.05 -1.00
N CYS A 70 -29.18 10.18 -0.65
CA CYS A 70 -28.83 11.21 -1.62
C CYS A 70 -27.63 10.80 -2.49
N TYR A 71 -26.68 10.04 -1.95
CA TYR A 71 -25.65 9.33 -2.68
C TYR A 71 -26.26 8.42 -3.76
N ASN A 72 -27.23 7.60 -3.38
CA ASN A 72 -27.92 6.71 -4.32
C ASN A 72 -28.70 7.48 -5.40
N LYS A 73 -29.39 8.56 -5.04
CA LYS A 73 -30.02 9.42 -6.05
C LYS A 73 -29.00 10.02 -7.01
N ARG A 74 -27.83 10.46 -6.53
CA ARG A 74 -26.77 10.99 -7.42
C ARG A 74 -26.26 9.92 -8.38
N ARG A 75 -26.09 8.68 -7.91
CA ARG A 75 -25.74 7.53 -8.77
C ARG A 75 -26.81 7.27 -9.83
N GLU A 76 -28.08 7.23 -9.44
CA GLU A 76 -29.21 7.01 -10.36
C GLU A 76 -29.30 8.10 -11.43
N HIS A 77 -29.13 9.38 -11.06
CA HIS A 77 -29.09 10.49 -12.02
C HIS A 77 -27.89 10.38 -13.00
N ALA A 78 -26.80 9.75 -12.58
CA ALA A 78 -25.65 9.44 -13.44
C ALA A 78 -25.84 8.16 -14.27
N GLY A 79 -27.02 7.52 -14.23
CA GLY A 79 -27.30 6.27 -14.95
C GLY A 79 -26.66 5.03 -14.32
N LEU A 80 -26.28 5.10 -13.04
CA LEU A 80 -25.65 4.01 -12.29
C LEU A 80 -26.64 3.32 -11.36
N SER A 81 -26.34 2.09 -10.97
CA SER A 81 -27.16 1.37 -9.98
C SER A 81 -27.05 2.00 -8.58
N PRO A 82 -28.17 2.05 -7.83
CA PRO A 82 -28.14 2.40 -6.41
C PRO A 82 -27.43 1.29 -5.60
N GLY A 83 -27.04 1.60 -4.37
CA GLY A 83 -26.28 0.75 -3.46
C GLY A 83 -24.78 0.66 -3.76
N GLY A 84 -24.38 0.98 -5.00
CA GLY A 84 -23.01 0.82 -5.44
C GLY A 84 -22.60 -0.65 -5.58
N SER A 85 -21.32 -0.90 -5.35
CA SER A 85 -20.70 -2.23 -5.38
C SER A 85 -20.45 -2.74 -3.96
N SER A 86 -19.78 -3.89 -3.82
CA SER A 86 -19.28 -4.35 -2.52
C SER A 86 -18.39 -3.31 -1.82
N ARG A 87 -17.72 -2.43 -2.58
CA ARG A 87 -16.80 -1.40 -2.10
C ARG A 87 -17.50 -0.13 -1.61
N ASP A 88 -18.82 -0.06 -1.74
CA ASP A 88 -19.62 1.04 -1.24
C ASP A 88 -20.32 0.62 0.08
N LYS A 89 -20.06 -0.58 0.59
CA LYS A 89 -20.64 -1.05 1.85
C LYS A 89 -19.93 -0.36 3.02
N GLU A 90 -20.70 -0.18 4.09
CA GLU A 90 -20.22 0.39 5.35
C GLU A 90 -20.87 -0.40 6.48
N MET A 91 -20.06 -0.91 7.40
CA MET A 91 -20.51 -1.62 8.60
C MET A 91 -19.71 -1.24 9.85
N GLY A 92 -19.13 -0.05 9.85
CA GLY A 92 -18.42 0.57 10.96
C GLY A 92 -16.92 0.65 10.76
N GLU A 93 -16.38 0.27 9.60
CA GLU A 93 -14.94 0.18 9.32
C GLU A 93 -14.23 1.48 9.70
N LEU A 94 -14.69 2.63 9.18
CA LEU A 94 -14.07 3.92 9.44
C LEU A 94 -13.97 4.23 10.94
N LYS A 95 -15.03 3.97 11.71
CA LYS A 95 -15.04 4.20 13.16
C LYS A 95 -13.93 3.41 13.85
N TYR A 96 -13.86 2.12 13.54
CA TYR A 96 -12.92 1.23 14.20
C TYR A 96 -11.50 1.39 13.67
N SER A 97 -11.32 1.72 12.39
CA SER A 97 -10.03 2.14 11.84
C SER A 97 -9.48 3.35 12.60
N LEU A 98 -10.28 4.40 12.79
CA LEU A 98 -9.87 5.57 13.57
C LEU A 98 -9.56 5.24 15.03
N ARG A 99 -10.38 4.40 15.70
CA ARG A 99 -10.06 3.90 17.05
C ARG A 99 -8.73 3.13 17.07
N SER A 100 -8.47 2.31 16.05
CA SER A 100 -7.25 1.52 15.93
C SER A 100 -6.02 2.41 15.75
N LEU A 101 -6.13 3.45 14.93
CA LEU A 101 -5.09 4.47 14.73
C LEU A 101 -4.74 5.13 16.07
N LEU A 102 -5.75 5.56 16.83
CA LEU A 102 -5.56 6.17 18.15
C LEU A 102 -4.89 5.23 19.15
N LYS A 103 -5.25 3.94 19.14
CA LYS A 103 -4.73 2.95 20.09
C LYS A 103 -3.31 2.49 19.76
N TYR A 104 -3.05 2.22 18.48
CA TYR A 104 -1.87 1.47 18.05
C TYR A 104 -0.81 2.32 17.31
N ALA A 105 -1.17 3.53 16.87
CA ALA A 105 -0.23 4.51 16.32
C ALA A 105 -0.42 5.90 16.98
N PRO A 106 -0.45 6.01 18.33
CA PRO A 106 -0.76 7.26 19.01
C PRO A 106 0.27 8.36 18.79
N TRP A 107 1.46 8.00 18.31
CA TRP A 107 2.52 8.95 17.95
C TRP A 107 2.19 9.74 16.68
N LEU A 108 1.26 9.27 15.83
CA LEU A 108 0.71 10.08 14.75
C LEU A 108 -0.28 11.08 15.37
N GLU A 109 0.08 12.35 15.30
CA GLU A 109 -0.61 13.48 15.95
C GLU A 109 -1.27 14.43 14.95
N GLY A 110 -0.95 14.29 13.67
CA GLY A 110 -1.41 15.18 12.61
C GLY A 110 -2.94 15.24 12.44
N PRO A 111 -3.42 16.23 11.67
CA PRO A 111 -4.84 16.38 11.37
C PRO A 111 -5.35 15.19 10.57
N ILE A 112 -6.61 14.82 10.82
CA ILE A 112 -7.30 13.74 10.15
C ILE A 112 -8.33 14.36 9.20
N TYR A 113 -8.21 14.07 7.92
CA TYR A 113 -9.18 14.44 6.90
C TYR A 113 -9.95 13.19 6.48
N ILE A 114 -11.27 13.26 6.43
CA ILE A 114 -12.14 12.19 5.94
C ILE A 114 -12.78 12.71 4.66
N VAL A 115 -12.32 12.22 3.51
CA VAL A 115 -12.79 12.60 2.18
C VAL A 115 -13.93 11.67 1.79
N THR A 116 -15.07 12.25 1.46
CA THR A 116 -16.32 11.52 1.20
C THR A 116 -17.06 12.16 0.03
N PRO A 117 -18.04 11.47 -0.59
CA PRO A 117 -18.91 12.08 -1.60
C PRO A 117 -19.98 12.98 -0.95
N GLY A 118 -19.56 13.86 -0.05
CA GLY A 118 -20.42 14.80 0.68
C GLY A 118 -21.08 14.23 1.93
N GLN A 119 -20.73 13.00 2.32
CA GLN A 119 -21.34 12.24 3.42
C GLN A 119 -20.67 12.53 4.77
N ILE A 120 -21.46 12.41 5.85
CA ILE A 120 -21.06 12.61 7.23
C ILE A 120 -21.35 11.32 8.01
N PRO A 121 -20.34 10.73 8.69
CA PRO A 121 -20.60 9.62 9.60
C PRO A 121 -21.55 10.04 10.73
N ASP A 122 -22.61 9.25 10.94
CA ASP A 122 -23.68 9.60 11.87
C ASP A 122 -23.24 9.72 13.34
N TRP A 123 -22.08 9.14 13.67
CA TRP A 123 -21.51 9.05 15.00
C TRP A 123 -20.39 10.08 15.27
N LEU A 124 -19.92 10.80 14.25
CA LEU A 124 -18.73 11.63 14.33
C LEU A 124 -19.05 13.02 14.91
N ASP A 125 -18.24 13.47 15.87
CA ASP A 125 -18.25 14.85 16.36
C ASP A 125 -17.46 15.76 15.42
N LEU A 126 -18.18 16.51 14.57
CA LEU A 126 -17.60 17.45 13.61
C LEU A 126 -16.91 18.66 14.27
N SER A 127 -17.15 18.90 15.57
CA SER A 127 -16.51 19.99 16.31
C SER A 127 -15.10 19.61 16.79
N HIS A 128 -14.73 18.33 16.77
CA HIS A 128 -13.43 17.87 17.22
C HIS A 128 -12.32 18.52 16.36
N PRO A 129 -11.33 19.22 16.96
CA PRO A 129 -10.39 20.02 16.19
C PRO A 129 -9.61 19.16 15.20
N ARG A 130 -9.12 17.99 15.65
CA ARG A 130 -8.26 17.10 14.85
C ARG A 130 -8.91 16.53 13.59
N ILE A 131 -10.25 16.47 13.50
CA ILE A 131 -10.93 15.82 12.37
C ILE A 131 -11.67 16.85 11.52
N LYS A 132 -11.55 16.68 10.19
CA LYS A 132 -12.29 17.45 9.19
C LYS A 132 -12.87 16.49 8.15
N VAL A 133 -14.16 16.61 7.89
CA VAL A 133 -14.81 15.92 6.77
C VAL A 133 -14.74 16.85 5.56
N ILE A 134 -14.30 16.33 4.42
CA ILE A 134 -14.11 17.05 3.16
C ILE A 134 -15.02 16.42 2.11
N ASP A 135 -15.83 17.23 1.43
CA ASP A 135 -16.49 16.77 0.21
C ASP A 135 -15.45 16.64 -0.90
N GLN A 136 -15.34 15.43 -1.45
CA GLN A 136 -14.43 15.15 -2.56
C GLN A 136 -14.71 16.08 -3.76
N ASP A 137 -15.97 16.46 -4.02
CA ASP A 137 -16.34 17.25 -5.20
C ASP A 137 -15.71 18.66 -5.16
N ASP A 138 -15.35 19.15 -3.96
CA ASP A 138 -14.62 20.41 -3.78
C ASP A 138 -13.13 20.30 -4.16
N LEU A 139 -12.58 19.08 -4.20
CA LEU A 139 -11.20 18.81 -4.61
C LEU A 139 -11.08 18.57 -6.12
N LEU A 140 -12.18 18.17 -6.78
CA LEU A 140 -12.20 17.73 -8.17
C LEU A 140 -12.32 18.93 -9.14
N PRO A 141 -11.38 19.10 -10.09
CA PRO A 141 -11.46 20.16 -11.10
C PRO A 141 -12.60 19.90 -12.09
N LYS A 142 -13.62 20.78 -12.08
CA LYS A 142 -14.87 20.65 -12.85
C LYS A 142 -14.68 20.70 -14.37
N ASP A 143 -13.56 21.21 -14.85
CA ASP A 143 -13.18 21.27 -16.26
C ASP A 143 -12.52 19.98 -16.76
N LYS A 144 -12.03 19.12 -15.86
CA LYS A 144 -11.31 17.88 -16.16
C LYS A 144 -12.06 16.62 -15.73
N VAL A 145 -12.90 16.72 -14.70
CA VAL A 145 -13.58 15.58 -14.07
C VAL A 145 -15.08 15.60 -14.35
N THR A 146 -15.60 14.45 -14.78
CA THR A 146 -17.06 14.25 -14.90
C THR A 146 -17.66 14.04 -13.51
N LEU A 147 -18.55 14.94 -13.08
CA LEU A 147 -19.28 14.85 -11.83
C LEU A 147 -20.72 14.33 -12.01
N PRO A 148 -21.29 13.60 -11.04
CA PRO A 148 -20.62 13.08 -9.84
C PRO A 148 -19.61 11.99 -10.21
N ASN A 149 -18.56 11.82 -9.40
CA ASN A 149 -17.53 10.81 -9.64
C ASN A 149 -17.45 9.83 -8.46
N PHE A 150 -17.28 8.53 -8.75
CA PHE A 150 -17.22 7.46 -7.75
C PHE A 150 -16.00 6.57 -7.93
N ASP A 151 -15.04 7.01 -8.74
CA ASP A 151 -13.83 6.28 -9.03
C ASP A 151 -12.70 6.70 -8.08
N THR A 152 -12.20 5.75 -7.27
CA THR A 152 -11.03 5.98 -6.40
C THR A 152 -9.83 6.46 -7.19
N ASN A 153 -9.63 5.96 -8.42
CA ASN A 153 -8.50 6.37 -9.25
C ASN A 153 -8.61 7.84 -9.66
N VAL A 154 -9.79 8.45 -9.62
CA VAL A 154 -9.99 9.89 -9.84
C VAL A 154 -9.88 10.64 -8.53
N ILE A 155 -10.57 10.19 -7.49
CA ILE A 155 -10.59 10.86 -6.17
C ILE A 155 -9.16 10.99 -5.59
N GLU A 156 -8.37 9.91 -5.67
CA GLU A 156 -7.01 9.87 -5.14
C GLU A 156 -6.04 10.82 -5.86
N GLN A 157 -6.31 11.19 -7.12
CA GLN A 157 -5.48 12.16 -7.86
C GLN A 157 -5.47 13.52 -7.18
N TYR A 158 -6.54 13.87 -6.47
CA TYR A 158 -6.80 15.22 -5.98
C TYR A 158 -6.77 15.34 -4.46
N LEU A 159 -6.46 14.27 -3.71
CA LEU A 159 -6.28 14.35 -2.24
C LEU A 159 -5.21 15.39 -1.85
N HIS A 160 -4.17 15.55 -2.66
CA HIS A 160 -3.13 16.55 -2.47
C HIS A 160 -3.63 18.01 -2.48
N LYS A 161 -4.87 18.25 -2.94
CA LYS A 161 -5.53 19.58 -2.97
C LYS A 161 -6.23 19.94 -1.66
N ILE A 162 -6.30 19.05 -0.67
CA ILE A 162 -6.91 19.34 0.63
C ILE A 162 -6.24 20.58 1.25
N PRO A 163 -6.98 21.66 1.56
CA PRO A 163 -6.38 22.87 2.13
C PRO A 163 -5.72 22.61 3.49
N GLY A 164 -4.43 22.93 3.58
CA GLY A 164 -3.62 22.67 4.78
C GLY A 164 -3.27 21.21 4.99
N LEU A 165 -3.24 20.41 3.93
CA LEU A 165 -2.54 19.13 3.90
C LEU A 165 -1.03 19.32 4.07
N THR A 166 -0.40 18.46 4.87
CA THR A 166 1.05 18.47 5.08
C THR A 166 1.80 18.01 3.83
N ASP A 167 3.08 18.37 3.71
CA ASP A 167 3.89 17.98 2.55
C ASP A 167 4.07 16.47 2.46
N VAL A 168 4.24 15.81 3.61
CA VAL A 168 4.13 14.36 3.73
C VAL A 168 2.81 14.05 4.42
N PHE A 169 2.01 13.16 3.84
CA PHE A 169 0.73 12.74 4.42
C PHE A 169 0.52 11.24 4.23
N ILE A 170 -0.31 10.65 5.09
CA ILE A 170 -0.61 9.22 5.08
C ILE A 170 -2.03 9.05 4.57
N HIS A 171 -2.20 8.33 3.46
CA HIS A 171 -3.50 7.92 2.98
C HIS A 171 -3.89 6.57 3.58
N MET A 172 -5.13 6.46 4.03
CA MET A 172 -5.72 5.25 4.58
C MET A 172 -7.09 5.02 3.95
N ASN A 173 -7.39 3.78 3.58
CA ASN A 173 -8.77 3.39 3.42
C ASN A 173 -9.43 3.23 4.80
N ASP A 174 -10.75 3.27 4.83
CA ASP A 174 -11.58 3.05 6.01
C ASP A 174 -11.48 1.62 6.58
N ASP A 175 -11.15 0.64 5.76
CA ASP A 175 -11.01 -0.78 6.12
C ASP A 175 -9.63 -1.15 6.72
N TYR A 176 -8.76 -0.17 6.96
CA TYR A 176 -7.42 -0.38 7.51
C TYR A 176 -7.43 -0.39 9.03
N LEU A 177 -7.34 -1.57 9.63
CA LEU A 177 -7.44 -1.77 11.07
C LEU A 177 -6.09 -2.20 11.68
N PHE A 178 -5.45 -1.30 12.42
CA PHE A 178 -4.29 -1.68 13.23
C PHE A 178 -4.71 -2.64 14.35
N ILE A 179 -3.92 -3.69 14.56
CA ILE A 179 -4.18 -4.71 15.60
C ILE A 179 -3.04 -4.82 16.62
N LYS A 180 -1.89 -4.16 16.34
CA LYS A 180 -0.74 -4.04 17.23
C LYS A 180 -0.08 -2.68 17.09
N ASN A 181 0.70 -2.29 18.10
CA ASN A 181 1.46 -1.05 18.08
C ASN A 181 2.43 -1.03 16.89
N VAL A 182 2.41 0.05 16.12
CA VAL A 182 3.34 0.30 15.02
C VAL A 182 4.18 1.53 15.32
N GLY A 183 5.49 1.47 15.03
CA GLY A 183 6.42 2.58 15.24
C GLY A 183 6.53 3.50 14.01
N PRO A 184 7.14 4.69 14.15
CA PRO A 184 7.38 5.61 13.03
C PRO A 184 8.17 5.01 11.87
N ASN A 185 9.12 4.13 12.20
CA ASN A 185 9.94 3.41 11.23
C ASN A 185 9.12 2.50 10.31
N ARG A 186 7.82 2.30 10.54
CA ARG A 186 6.90 1.56 9.66
C ARG A 186 6.33 2.40 8.51
N PHE A 187 6.45 3.71 8.61
CA PHE A 187 5.92 4.68 7.63
C PHE A 187 7.04 5.53 7.02
N PHE A 188 8.09 5.79 7.79
CA PHE A 188 9.17 6.68 7.40
C PHE A 188 10.52 5.97 7.43
N THR A 189 11.42 6.40 6.55
CA THR A 189 12.80 5.91 6.51
C THR A 189 13.58 6.50 7.68
N CYS A 190 14.75 5.91 8.00
CA CYS A 190 15.59 6.42 9.09
C CYS A 190 16.07 7.86 8.87
N ASP A 191 16.27 8.27 7.61
CA ASP A 191 16.65 9.62 7.19
C ASP A 191 15.43 10.54 6.94
N GLY A 192 14.23 10.13 7.34
CA GLY A 192 13.05 11.00 7.40
C GLY A 192 12.30 11.16 6.08
N GLY A 193 12.47 10.21 5.16
CA GLY A 193 11.77 10.05 3.89
C GLY A 193 10.58 9.08 3.96
N LEU A 194 10.16 8.57 2.80
CA LEU A 194 8.94 7.76 2.65
C LEU A 194 9.24 6.26 2.61
N ARG A 195 8.49 5.45 3.36
CA ARG A 195 8.46 4.00 3.14
C ARG A 195 7.43 3.63 2.09
N LEU A 196 7.86 2.92 1.06
CA LEU A 196 7.02 2.44 -0.03
C LEU A 196 6.72 0.96 0.21
N LEU A 197 5.49 0.64 0.62
CA LEU A 197 5.10 -0.73 0.98
C LEU A 197 4.71 -1.53 -0.25
N THR A 198 5.36 -2.68 -0.45
CA THR A 198 5.21 -3.54 -1.62
C THR A 198 5.05 -5.02 -1.24
N GLU A 199 4.33 -5.74 -2.09
CA GLU A 199 4.21 -7.19 -2.08
C GLU A 199 5.46 -7.85 -2.70
N ILE A 200 5.71 -9.12 -2.37
CA ILE A 200 6.74 -9.93 -3.03
C ILE A 200 6.50 -10.15 -4.53
N ASN A 201 5.24 -10.06 -4.96
CA ASN A 201 4.86 -10.34 -6.34
C ASN A 201 5.14 -9.16 -7.27
N HIS A 202 5.75 -9.44 -8.42
CA HIS A 202 5.96 -8.47 -9.48
C HIS A 202 4.73 -8.29 -10.37
N ILE A 203 4.54 -7.07 -10.87
CA ILE A 203 3.58 -6.73 -11.89
C ILE A 203 4.12 -7.24 -13.24
N ARG A 204 3.32 -8.04 -13.94
CA ARG A 204 3.69 -8.56 -15.26
C ARG A 204 3.25 -7.62 -16.37
N HIS A 205 4.15 -7.34 -17.32
CA HIS A 205 3.83 -6.67 -18.59
C HIS A 205 2.94 -7.56 -19.45
N VAL A 206 1.62 -7.35 -19.34
CA VAL A 206 0.62 -8.09 -20.11
C VAL A 206 -0.33 -7.08 -20.73
N LYS A 207 -0.29 -6.98 -22.07
CA LYS A 207 -1.14 -6.06 -22.82
C LYS A 207 -2.63 -6.41 -22.65
N GLY A 208 -3.44 -5.38 -22.40
CA GLY A 208 -4.90 -5.44 -22.54
C GLY A 208 -5.61 -6.33 -21.54
N THR A 209 -6.00 -5.77 -20.39
CA THR A 209 -6.80 -6.47 -19.38
C THR A 209 -8.20 -5.88 -19.34
N LYS A 210 -9.19 -6.56 -19.93
CA LYS A 210 -10.59 -6.09 -19.91
C LYS A 210 -11.43 -6.62 -18.74
N GLY A 211 -10.96 -7.68 -18.06
CA GLY A 211 -11.77 -8.40 -17.05
C GLY A 211 -11.73 -7.83 -15.63
N ASN A 212 -10.64 -7.14 -15.26
CA ASN A 212 -10.47 -6.58 -13.92
C ASN A 212 -9.95 -5.14 -14.06
N ALA A 213 -10.81 -4.16 -13.83
CA ALA A 213 -10.48 -2.74 -14.01
C ALA A 213 -9.32 -2.27 -13.12
N TRP A 214 -9.22 -2.78 -11.88
CA TRP A 214 -8.09 -2.45 -11.00
C TRP A 214 -6.77 -3.00 -11.54
N LEU A 215 -6.74 -4.28 -11.96
CA LEU A 215 -5.52 -4.87 -12.53
C LEU A 215 -5.16 -4.22 -13.86
N ALA A 216 -6.16 -3.81 -14.63
CA ALA A 216 -5.97 -3.03 -15.86
C ALA A 216 -5.29 -1.69 -15.54
N SER A 217 -5.78 -0.94 -14.54
CA SER A 217 -5.20 0.36 -14.20
C SER A 217 -3.76 0.25 -13.69
N VAL A 218 -3.45 -0.80 -12.92
CA VAL A 218 -2.07 -1.13 -12.52
C VAL A 218 -1.18 -1.34 -13.74
N ARG A 219 -1.61 -2.15 -14.71
CA ARG A 219 -0.82 -2.44 -15.92
C ARG A 219 -0.68 -1.23 -16.83
N ASN A 220 -1.75 -0.45 -17.02
CA ASN A 220 -1.71 0.79 -17.80
C ASN A 220 -0.71 1.78 -17.20
N THR A 221 -0.61 1.83 -15.87
CA THR A 221 0.36 2.68 -15.17
C THR A 221 1.79 2.27 -15.50
N VAL A 222 2.10 0.97 -15.41
CA VAL A 222 3.42 0.44 -15.79
C VAL A 222 3.73 0.70 -17.26
N GLU A 223 2.78 0.42 -18.16
CA GLU A 223 2.96 0.67 -19.61
C GLU A 223 3.17 2.15 -19.94
N LEU A 224 2.55 3.06 -19.17
CA LEU A 224 2.77 4.49 -19.29
C LEU A 224 4.17 4.87 -18.81
N THR A 225 4.57 4.41 -17.62
CA THR A 225 5.85 4.79 -17.01
C THR A 225 7.03 4.20 -17.76
N ASP A 226 6.93 2.97 -18.26
CA ASP A 226 7.95 2.35 -19.13
C ASP A 226 8.19 3.15 -20.40
N ARG A 227 7.12 3.68 -21.00
CA ARG A 227 7.23 4.53 -22.18
C ARG A 227 7.90 5.87 -21.87
N VAL A 228 7.63 6.42 -20.69
CA VAL A 228 8.11 7.74 -20.26
C VAL A 228 9.56 7.70 -19.78
N TYR A 229 9.93 6.70 -18.98
CA TYR A 229 11.28 6.55 -18.43
C TYR A 229 12.19 5.68 -19.30
N GLY A 230 11.61 4.87 -20.19
CA GLY A 230 12.31 4.05 -21.17
C GLY A 230 12.71 2.68 -20.62
N GLY A 231 12.35 1.62 -21.36
CA GLY A 231 12.64 0.23 -20.97
C GLY A 231 11.40 -0.51 -20.47
N GLU A 232 11.60 -1.73 -19.96
CA GLU A 232 10.58 -2.50 -19.24
C GLU A 232 11.05 -2.69 -17.81
N HIS A 233 10.46 -1.97 -16.86
CA HIS A 233 10.87 -2.00 -15.46
C HIS A 233 10.08 -3.04 -14.66
N VAL A 234 10.75 -3.70 -13.71
CA VAL A 234 10.09 -4.67 -12.84
C VAL A 234 9.63 -3.98 -11.57
N TYR A 235 8.33 -3.66 -11.50
CA TYR A 235 7.70 -3.11 -10.30
C TYR A 235 6.97 -4.19 -9.50
N ASN A 236 6.98 -4.03 -8.18
CA ASN A 236 6.18 -4.85 -7.26
C ASN A 236 4.74 -4.33 -7.17
N PHE A 237 3.79 -5.23 -6.89
CA PHE A 237 2.47 -4.79 -6.47
C PHE A 237 2.58 -4.00 -5.16
N LEU A 238 1.79 -2.94 -5.01
CA LEU A 238 1.73 -2.22 -3.75
C LEU A 238 1.00 -3.03 -2.69
N LYS A 239 1.46 -2.92 -1.44
CA LYS A 239 0.79 -3.50 -0.28
C LYS A 239 -0.56 -2.81 -0.09
N HIS A 240 -1.61 -3.58 0.23
CA HIS A 240 -2.91 -3.01 0.61
C HIS A 240 -2.87 -2.56 2.08
N ALA A 241 -2.19 -1.44 2.31
CA ALA A 241 -1.79 -0.89 3.60
C ALA A 241 -1.70 0.65 3.50
N PRO A 242 -1.48 1.39 4.61
CA PRO A 242 -1.36 2.85 4.55
C PRO A 242 -0.28 3.29 3.55
N PHE A 243 -0.62 4.25 2.69
CA PHE A 243 0.32 4.83 1.73
C PHE A 243 0.90 6.12 2.27
N VAL A 244 2.23 6.26 2.24
CA VAL A 244 2.90 7.51 2.63
C VAL A 244 3.22 8.30 1.37
N TYR A 245 2.60 9.47 1.24
CA TYR A 245 2.66 10.30 0.05
C TYR A 245 3.40 11.60 0.27
N SER A 246 3.96 12.12 -0.81
CA SER A 246 4.43 13.49 -0.93
C SER A 246 3.40 14.30 -1.71
N ARG A 247 2.84 15.33 -1.08
CA ARG A 247 1.95 16.32 -1.73
C ARG A 247 2.65 17.00 -2.92
N ARG A 248 3.94 17.27 -2.80
CA ARG A 248 4.78 17.85 -3.87
C ARG A 248 4.99 16.88 -5.02
N ALA A 249 5.08 15.58 -4.75
CA ALA A 249 5.17 14.57 -5.80
C ALA A 249 3.88 14.49 -6.62
N PHE A 250 2.71 14.62 -5.98
CA PHE A 250 1.44 14.74 -6.72
C PHE A 250 1.43 15.96 -7.65
N GLU A 251 1.91 17.12 -7.21
CA GLU A 251 2.01 18.31 -8.08
C GLU A 251 2.87 18.01 -9.32
N LYS A 252 4.03 17.37 -9.12
CA LYS A 252 4.93 16.96 -10.21
C LYS A 252 4.35 15.89 -11.13
N MET A 253 3.63 14.93 -10.57
CA MET A 253 2.91 13.93 -11.36
C MET A 253 1.83 14.56 -12.23
N HIS A 254 1.09 15.55 -11.74
CA HIS A 254 0.10 16.28 -12.53
C HIS A 254 0.75 17.14 -13.62
N GLU A 255 1.95 17.70 -13.37
CA GLU A 255 2.74 18.38 -14.41
C GLU A 255 3.19 17.41 -15.52
N LYS A 256 3.61 16.19 -15.14
CA LYS A 256 4.23 15.22 -16.06
C LYS A 256 3.24 14.31 -16.79
N PHE A 257 2.23 13.82 -16.10
CA PHE A 257 1.26 12.81 -16.57
C PHE A 257 -0.16 13.40 -16.68
N GLY A 258 -0.30 14.71 -16.68
CA GLY A 258 -1.58 15.40 -16.61
C GLY A 258 -2.54 15.03 -17.74
N GLU A 259 -2.05 14.80 -18.96
CA GLU A 259 -2.90 14.42 -20.09
C GLU A 259 -3.55 13.04 -19.88
N GLU A 260 -2.80 12.07 -19.36
CA GLU A 260 -3.29 10.72 -19.08
C GLU A 260 -4.18 10.67 -17.82
N LEU A 261 -3.85 11.45 -16.80
CA LEU A 261 -4.67 11.62 -15.60
C LEU A 261 -6.03 12.27 -15.93
N ASP A 262 -6.04 13.28 -16.80
CA ASP A 262 -7.27 13.93 -17.27
C ASP A 262 -8.18 12.97 -18.07
N LYS A 263 -7.61 11.94 -18.73
CA LYS A 263 -8.40 10.88 -19.38
C LYS A 263 -9.12 10.02 -18.33
N THR A 264 -8.42 9.64 -17.25
CA THR A 264 -9.01 8.91 -16.11
C THR A 264 -10.14 9.72 -15.46
N GLY A 265 -9.97 11.04 -15.32
CA GLY A 265 -10.99 11.95 -14.75
C GLY A 265 -12.38 11.92 -15.42
N LYS A 266 -12.47 11.41 -16.66
CA LYS A 266 -13.72 11.33 -17.40
C LYS A 266 -14.59 10.14 -16.98
N HIS A 267 -14.02 9.14 -16.33
CA HIS A 267 -14.73 7.94 -15.90
C HIS A 267 -15.37 8.16 -14.53
N GLN A 268 -16.68 7.98 -14.42
CA GLN A 268 -17.42 8.13 -13.15
C GLN A 268 -17.33 6.87 -12.26
N LEU A 269 -16.85 5.75 -12.81
CA LEU A 269 -16.56 4.48 -12.13
C LEU A 269 -15.24 3.95 -12.68
N ARG A 270 -14.55 3.13 -11.88
CA ARG A 270 -13.31 2.43 -12.31
C ARG A 270 -13.46 1.85 -13.70
N HIS A 271 -12.55 2.22 -14.57
CA HIS A 271 -12.51 1.84 -15.96
C HIS A 271 -11.18 1.17 -16.31
N HIS A 272 -11.21 0.31 -17.32
CA HIS A 272 -10.03 -0.45 -17.73
C HIS A 272 -8.94 0.40 -18.41
N GLU A 273 -9.22 1.68 -18.68
CA GLU A 273 -8.28 2.65 -19.25
C GLU A 273 -7.69 3.60 -18.19
N ASP A 274 -8.07 3.45 -16.92
CA ASP A 274 -7.57 4.30 -15.85
C ASP A 274 -6.09 4.09 -15.58
N LEU A 275 -5.50 5.03 -14.83
CA LEU A 275 -4.24 4.84 -14.14
C LEU A 275 -4.47 4.52 -12.66
N ASN A 276 -3.58 3.70 -12.08
CA ASN A 276 -3.53 3.43 -10.66
C ASN A 276 -2.66 4.49 -9.97
N VAL A 277 -3.31 5.43 -9.30
CA VAL A 277 -2.65 6.61 -8.72
C VAL A 277 -1.66 6.29 -7.60
N PRO A 278 -1.96 5.38 -6.65
CA PRO A 278 -0.98 4.95 -5.66
C PRO A 278 0.31 4.45 -6.30
N LEU A 279 0.20 3.57 -7.30
CA LEU A 279 1.33 3.02 -8.03
C LEU A 279 2.07 4.09 -8.82
N LEU A 280 1.36 4.99 -9.51
CA LEU A 280 1.99 6.07 -10.27
C LEU A 280 2.83 6.98 -9.36
N HIS A 281 2.34 7.29 -8.16
CA HIS A 281 3.13 8.04 -7.17
C HIS A 281 4.38 7.29 -6.75
N HIS A 282 4.26 6.00 -6.45
CA HIS A 282 5.40 5.20 -6.01
C HIS A 282 6.45 5.07 -7.12
N ILE A 283 6.03 4.83 -8.35
CA ILE A 283 6.94 4.80 -9.51
C ILE A 283 7.58 6.17 -9.73
N TYR A 284 6.82 7.27 -9.71
CA TYR A 284 7.41 8.61 -9.82
C TYR A 284 8.49 8.85 -8.76
N MET A 285 8.22 8.50 -7.50
CA MET A 285 9.20 8.63 -6.42
C MET A 285 10.45 7.76 -6.63
N GLN A 286 10.29 6.55 -7.16
CA GLN A 286 11.40 5.62 -7.46
C GLN A 286 12.29 6.13 -8.59
N GLU A 287 11.68 6.55 -9.69
CA GLU A 287 12.40 6.88 -10.93
C GLU A 287 13.11 8.24 -10.83
N GLU A 288 12.45 9.25 -10.26
CA GLU A 288 13.00 10.61 -10.25
C GLU A 288 12.64 11.43 -9.00
N GLY A 289 11.43 11.27 -8.46
CA GLY A 289 10.87 12.14 -7.42
C GLY A 289 11.68 12.17 -6.13
N SER A 290 12.29 11.05 -5.73
CA SER A 290 13.19 11.00 -4.57
C SER A 290 14.37 11.96 -4.71
N LYS A 291 15.02 11.97 -5.88
CA LYS A 291 16.15 12.84 -6.19
C LYS A 291 15.70 14.29 -6.41
N GLU A 292 14.64 14.49 -7.20
CA GLU A 292 14.14 15.82 -7.56
C GLU A 292 13.63 16.59 -6.34
N LEU A 293 12.92 15.90 -5.44
CA LEU A 293 12.31 16.53 -4.26
C LEU A 293 13.21 16.50 -3.02
N ASN A 294 14.34 15.80 -3.09
CA ASN A 294 15.22 15.49 -1.97
C ASN A 294 14.45 14.82 -0.82
N ILE A 295 13.69 13.77 -1.15
CA ILE A 295 12.90 12.97 -0.23
C ILE A 295 13.36 11.53 -0.36
N PRO A 296 14.14 11.01 0.61
CA PRO A 296 14.57 9.62 0.58
C PRO A 296 13.39 8.65 0.49
N ILE A 297 13.62 7.49 -0.11
CA ILE A 297 12.64 6.42 -0.13
C ILE A 297 13.29 5.11 0.27
N GLN A 298 12.51 4.23 0.90
CA GLN A 298 12.94 2.88 1.24
C GLN A 298 11.75 1.95 1.07
N PHE A 299 11.98 0.80 0.45
CA PHE A 299 10.98 -0.26 0.44
C PHE A 299 10.96 -1.03 1.75
N ASN A 300 9.87 -1.72 2.04
CA ASN A 300 9.89 -2.67 3.14
C ASN A 300 10.87 -3.82 2.90
N PRO A 301 11.44 -4.43 3.95
CA PRO A 301 12.14 -5.70 3.80
C PRO A 301 11.14 -6.84 3.61
N LEU A 302 11.63 -7.98 3.11
CA LEU A 302 10.81 -9.18 2.88
C LEU A 302 10.13 -9.69 4.17
N SER A 303 10.75 -9.48 5.33
CA SER A 303 10.22 -9.85 6.65
C SER A 303 8.90 -9.14 6.99
N GLU A 304 8.66 -7.97 6.39
CA GLU A 304 7.45 -7.17 6.59
C GLU A 304 6.39 -7.37 5.49
N CYS A 305 6.65 -8.25 4.51
CA CYS A 305 5.66 -8.52 3.46
C CYS A 305 4.39 -9.16 4.01
N ASP A 306 4.45 -9.91 5.12
CA ASP A 306 3.31 -10.70 5.61
C ASP A 306 2.62 -10.11 6.84
N ASP A 307 3.11 -8.98 7.39
CA ASP A 307 2.57 -8.40 8.61
C ASP A 307 1.48 -7.31 8.37
N TRP A 308 1.39 -6.76 7.16
CA TRP A 308 0.24 -5.98 6.68
C TRP A 308 -0.73 -6.90 5.92
N LEU A 309 -1.71 -7.48 6.61
CA LEU A 309 -2.48 -8.57 6.03
C LEU A 309 -3.78 -8.10 5.38
N LEU A 310 -3.97 -8.42 4.11
CA LEU A 310 -5.28 -8.35 3.45
C LEU A 310 -6.12 -9.56 3.87
N VAL A 311 -7.24 -9.31 4.54
CA VAL A 311 -8.21 -10.34 4.95
C VAL A 311 -9.44 -10.20 4.07
N ARG A 312 -9.72 -11.22 3.27
CA ARG A 312 -10.97 -11.28 2.50
C ARG A 312 -12.09 -11.68 3.44
N VAL A 313 -13.07 -10.82 3.60
CA VAL A 313 -14.26 -11.09 4.39
C VAL A 313 -15.30 -11.71 3.45
N THR A 314 -15.44 -13.03 3.48
CA THR A 314 -16.41 -13.78 2.64
C THR A 314 -17.44 -14.52 3.49
N ASP A 315 -18.57 -14.90 2.86
CA ASP A 315 -19.69 -15.56 3.55
C ASP A 315 -19.44 -17.04 3.89
N ASP A 316 -18.42 -17.66 3.27
CA ASP A 316 -18.15 -19.10 3.33
C ASP A 316 -16.96 -19.48 4.24
N GLU A 317 -16.15 -18.52 4.69
CA GLU A 317 -14.91 -18.77 5.45
C GLU A 317 -14.99 -18.32 6.92
N HIS A 318 -16.17 -18.42 7.56
CA HIS A 318 -16.40 -17.88 8.92
C HIS A 318 -15.46 -18.42 9.99
N ASP A 319 -15.08 -19.69 9.94
CA ASP A 319 -14.19 -20.29 10.95
C ASP A 319 -12.74 -19.82 10.79
N ASP A 320 -12.29 -19.58 9.56
CA ASP A 320 -10.99 -18.96 9.27
C ASP A 320 -10.96 -17.53 9.78
N LEU A 321 -12.00 -16.76 9.42
CA LEU A 321 -12.17 -15.36 9.80
C LEU A 321 -12.19 -15.21 11.33
N LYS A 322 -13.02 -15.99 12.03
CA LYS A 322 -13.09 -16.00 13.50
C LYS A 322 -11.75 -16.35 14.13
N ARG A 323 -11.02 -17.32 13.58
CA ARG A 323 -9.69 -17.72 14.10
C ARG A 323 -8.68 -16.58 13.95
N ARG A 324 -8.66 -15.88 12.81
CA ARG A 324 -7.79 -14.71 12.60
C ARG A 324 -8.12 -13.58 13.57
N PHE A 325 -9.41 -13.27 13.72
CA PHE A 325 -9.90 -12.26 14.66
C PHE A 325 -9.56 -12.59 16.11
N ASP A 326 -9.75 -13.84 16.53
CA ASP A 326 -9.36 -14.31 17.86
C ASP A 326 -7.86 -14.20 18.11
N ASN A 327 -7.03 -14.50 17.10
CA ASN A 327 -5.58 -14.35 17.20
C ASN A 327 -5.20 -12.88 17.36
N ALA A 328 -5.79 -11.97 16.56
CA ALA A 328 -5.56 -10.54 16.68
C ALA A 328 -5.96 -10.00 18.06
N ILE A 329 -7.14 -10.37 18.57
CA ILE A 329 -7.58 -9.99 19.93
C ILE A 329 -6.60 -10.49 21.00
N LYS A 330 -6.05 -11.69 20.82
CA LYS A 330 -5.07 -12.31 21.74
C LYS A 330 -3.63 -11.82 21.51
N GLY A 331 -3.40 -10.92 20.53
CA GLY A 331 -2.08 -10.43 20.17
C GLY A 331 -1.15 -11.48 19.56
N LYS A 332 -1.69 -12.55 18.98
CA LYS A 332 -0.95 -13.66 18.35
C LYS A 332 -0.72 -13.40 16.86
N GLY A 333 0.33 -14.03 16.30
CA GLY A 333 0.72 -13.91 14.89
C GLY A 333 1.71 -12.76 14.65
N PRO A 334 2.27 -12.61 13.44
CA PRO A 334 3.13 -11.48 13.08
C PRO A 334 2.36 -10.20 12.73
N GLU A 335 1.08 -10.31 12.38
CA GLU A 335 0.32 -9.24 11.73
C GLU A 335 0.14 -8.00 12.62
N VAL A 336 0.35 -6.81 12.04
CA VAL A 336 0.21 -5.52 12.72
C VAL A 336 -1.01 -4.74 12.27
N LEU A 337 -1.53 -5.05 11.08
CA LEU A 337 -2.73 -4.44 10.50
C LEU A 337 -3.51 -5.47 9.69
N PHE A 338 -4.83 -5.39 9.76
CA PHE A 338 -5.75 -6.05 8.84
C PHE A 338 -6.37 -5.01 7.91
N ALA A 339 -6.28 -5.24 6.60
CA ALA A 339 -7.16 -4.60 5.63
C ALA A 339 -8.33 -5.54 5.34
N LEU A 340 -9.55 -5.14 5.70
CA LEU A 340 -10.72 -6.01 5.62
C LEU A 340 -11.49 -5.75 4.33
N ASN A 341 -11.36 -6.64 3.34
CA ASN A 341 -12.03 -6.47 2.05
C ASN A 341 -13.49 -6.98 2.09
N ASP A 342 -14.44 -6.12 1.69
CA ASP A 342 -15.89 -6.27 1.88
C ASP A 342 -16.62 -7.21 0.89
N GLU A 343 -16.10 -8.42 0.69
CA GLU A 343 -16.67 -9.42 -0.22
C GLU A 343 -17.75 -10.33 0.42
N TYR A 344 -18.62 -9.77 1.27
CA TYR A 344 -19.67 -10.49 1.99
C TYR A 344 -21.07 -9.97 1.67
N SER A 345 -22.10 -10.80 1.77
CA SER A 345 -23.51 -10.40 1.61
C SER A 345 -24.40 -10.85 2.77
N ASN A 346 -23.92 -11.72 3.65
CA ASN A 346 -24.67 -12.26 4.76
C ASN A 346 -24.55 -11.38 6.03
N ALA A 347 -25.68 -11.17 6.71
CA ALA A 347 -25.76 -10.50 8.01
C ALA A 347 -24.93 -11.19 9.11
N ASP A 348 -24.73 -12.51 9.02
CA ASP A 348 -23.88 -13.24 9.98
C ASP A 348 -22.40 -12.88 9.82
N THR A 349 -21.93 -12.69 8.60
CA THR A 349 -20.56 -12.23 8.32
C THR A 349 -20.36 -10.83 8.91
N ALA A 350 -21.30 -9.92 8.65
CA ALA A 350 -21.28 -8.56 9.23
C ALA A 350 -21.27 -8.58 10.77
N ARG A 351 -21.97 -9.54 11.39
CA ARG A 351 -22.01 -9.71 12.85
C ARG A 351 -20.66 -10.18 13.40
N ILE A 352 -19.99 -11.12 12.73
CA ILE A 352 -18.64 -11.59 13.11
C ILE A 352 -17.65 -10.44 13.10
N VAL A 353 -17.64 -9.63 12.04
CA VAL A 353 -16.77 -8.45 11.92
C VAL A 353 -17.07 -7.43 13.02
N ASN A 354 -18.36 -7.11 13.23
CA ASN A 354 -18.77 -6.20 14.29
C ASN A 354 -18.43 -6.69 15.71
N ASP A 355 -18.54 -7.99 15.97
CA ASP A 355 -18.12 -8.60 17.24
C ASP A 355 -16.61 -8.50 17.44
N PHE A 356 -15.83 -8.71 16.38
CA PHE A 356 -14.38 -8.52 16.41
C PHE A 356 -14.01 -7.08 16.73
N TYR A 357 -14.59 -6.11 16.03
CA TYR A 357 -14.37 -4.69 16.28
C TYR A 357 -14.63 -4.29 17.74
N ARG A 358 -15.78 -4.67 18.29
CA ARG A 358 -16.15 -4.37 19.69
C ARG A 358 -15.19 -4.98 20.70
N LYS A 359 -14.68 -6.19 20.44
CA LYS A 359 -13.73 -6.88 21.33
C LYS A 359 -12.33 -6.29 21.25
N LEU A 360 -11.86 -5.95 20.05
CA LEU A 360 -10.51 -5.40 19.85
C LEU A 360 -10.41 -3.94 20.33
N LEU A 361 -11.46 -3.15 20.09
CA LEU A 361 -11.49 -1.69 20.27
C LEU A 361 -12.74 -1.23 21.03
N PRO A 362 -12.90 -1.65 22.30
CA PRO A 362 -14.09 -1.32 23.10
C PRO A 362 -14.16 0.17 23.45
N ASP A 363 -13.00 0.83 23.58
CA ASP A 363 -12.90 2.21 24.05
C ASP A 363 -13.42 3.21 23.00
N VAL A 364 -14.24 4.15 23.46
CA VAL A 364 -14.80 5.23 22.64
C VAL A 364 -13.73 6.28 22.38
N ALA A 365 -13.55 6.71 21.13
CA ALA A 365 -12.59 7.74 20.77
C ALA A 365 -13.10 9.16 21.08
N PRO A 366 -12.21 10.15 21.31
CA PRO A 366 -12.60 11.52 21.67
C PRO A 366 -13.44 12.27 20.63
N TRP A 367 -13.44 11.80 19.38
CA TRP A 367 -14.17 12.37 18.26
C TRP A 367 -15.50 11.66 17.98
N GLU A 368 -15.92 10.75 18.84
CA GLU A 368 -17.24 10.15 18.75
C GLU A 368 -18.24 10.94 19.58
N LEU A 369 -19.44 11.14 19.00
CA LEU A 369 -20.56 11.71 19.74
C LEU A 369 -20.91 10.83 20.95
N PRO A 370 -21.46 11.43 22.03
CA PRO A 370 -21.93 10.68 23.18
C PRO A 370 -22.92 9.58 22.77
N SER A 371 -22.85 8.44 23.46
CA SER A 371 -23.75 7.30 23.18
C SER A 371 -25.22 7.73 23.13
N GLY A 372 -25.93 7.28 22.09
CA GLY A 372 -27.32 7.65 21.82
C GLY A 372 -27.50 8.98 21.06
N THR A 373 -26.44 9.75 20.85
CA THR A 373 -26.45 10.96 20.02
C THR A 373 -25.99 10.62 18.61
N ARG A 374 -26.66 11.17 17.60
CA ARG A 374 -26.31 11.02 16.18
C ARG A 374 -26.48 12.33 15.44
N ASN A 375 -25.69 12.53 14.39
CA ASN A 375 -25.92 13.57 13.42
C ASN A 375 -27.26 13.33 12.72
N THR A 376 -28.07 14.37 12.60
CA THR A 376 -29.36 14.32 11.86
C THR A 376 -29.17 14.66 10.39
N ILE A 377 -28.16 15.47 10.09
CA ILE A 377 -27.71 15.79 8.73
C ILE A 377 -26.53 14.87 8.44
N LEU A 378 -26.70 13.99 7.46
CA LEU A 378 -25.72 12.95 7.10
C LEU A 378 -25.00 13.23 5.77
N SER A 379 -25.34 14.35 5.13
CA SER A 379 -24.73 14.73 3.86
C SER A 379 -24.97 16.22 3.59
N ASN A 380 -24.07 16.84 2.84
CA ASN A 380 -24.32 18.15 2.24
C ASN A 380 -25.38 18.09 1.13
N TYR A 381 -25.78 16.90 0.70
CA TYR A 381 -27.00 16.65 -0.07
C TYR A 381 -28.11 16.16 0.87
N HIS A 382 -29.17 16.96 1.07
CA HIS A 382 -30.23 16.63 2.04
C HIS A 382 -31.60 17.16 1.58
N GLY A 383 -32.64 17.01 2.41
CA GLY A 383 -34.02 17.34 2.03
C GLY A 383 -34.66 16.28 1.11
N SER A 384 -35.93 16.45 0.72
CA SER A 384 -36.63 15.44 -0.09
C SER A 384 -36.08 15.32 -1.52
N ASP A 385 -35.55 16.40 -2.05
CA ASP A 385 -34.96 16.54 -3.38
C ASP A 385 -33.45 16.27 -3.43
N CYS A 386 -32.79 16.09 -2.28
CA CYS A 386 -31.33 15.94 -2.18
C CYS A 386 -30.59 17.16 -2.74
N ALA A 387 -31.10 18.36 -2.47
CA ALA A 387 -30.44 19.61 -2.80
C ALA A 387 -29.08 19.72 -2.10
N TYR A 388 -28.09 20.25 -2.83
CA TYR A 388 -26.75 20.52 -2.32
C TYR A 388 -26.76 21.80 -1.47
N ASP A 389 -26.20 21.71 -0.26
CA ASP A 389 -25.99 22.82 0.66
C ASP A 389 -24.50 22.94 1.04
N PRO A 390 -23.77 23.93 0.49
CA PRO A 390 -22.34 24.10 0.72
C PRO A 390 -22.00 24.52 2.16
N LYS A 391 -23.00 24.84 3.00
CA LYS A 391 -22.75 25.29 4.38
C LYS A 391 -22.57 24.14 5.36
N ILE A 392 -22.95 22.92 4.98
CA ILE A 392 -22.87 21.75 5.88
C ILE A 392 -21.43 21.24 5.98
N LEU A 393 -20.75 21.09 4.84
CA LEU A 393 -19.35 20.70 4.75
C LEU A 393 -18.57 21.75 3.95
N PRO A 394 -18.36 22.96 4.49
CA PRO A 394 -17.62 23.97 3.78
C PRO A 394 -16.15 23.55 3.67
N LEU A 395 -15.56 23.70 2.48
CA LEU A 395 -14.13 23.48 2.28
C LEU A 395 -13.31 24.34 3.27
N PRO A 396 -12.37 23.76 4.03
CA PRO A 396 -11.58 24.52 4.99
C PRO A 396 -10.78 25.63 4.30
N SER A 397 -10.80 26.83 4.89
CA SER A 397 -9.89 27.90 4.49
C SER A 397 -8.44 27.56 4.89
N LEU A 398 -7.46 28.06 4.15
CA LEU A 398 -6.04 27.91 4.51
C LEU A 398 -5.74 28.43 5.93
N LEU A 399 -6.41 29.51 6.35
CA LEU A 399 -6.30 30.06 7.70
C LEU A 399 -6.83 29.09 8.75
N SER A 400 -8.01 28.51 8.54
CA SER A 400 -8.56 27.49 9.46
C SER A 400 -7.70 26.23 9.53
N SER A 401 -7.10 25.80 8.42
CA SER A 401 -6.21 24.64 8.43
C SER A 401 -4.86 24.95 9.08
N SER A 402 -4.35 26.17 8.96
CA SER A 402 -3.17 26.63 9.71
C SER A 402 -3.44 26.72 11.21
N ALA A 403 -4.61 27.23 11.61
CA ALA A 403 -5.03 27.29 13.00
C ALA A 403 -5.23 25.88 13.59
N LEU A 404 -5.70 24.93 12.80
CA LEU A 404 -5.76 23.52 13.21
C LEU A 404 -4.36 22.98 13.54
N ARG A 405 -3.36 23.27 12.70
CA ARG A 405 -1.97 22.86 12.99
C ARG A 405 -1.47 23.51 14.28
N THR A 406 -1.69 24.81 14.48
CA THR A 406 -1.27 25.51 15.71
C THR A 406 -2.00 25.02 16.96
N GLN A 407 -3.30 24.75 16.89
CA GLN A 407 -4.08 24.20 18.01
C GLN A 407 -3.62 22.80 18.40
N LEU A 408 -3.23 21.97 17.43
CA LEU A 408 -2.64 20.66 17.70
C LEU A 408 -1.28 20.81 18.39
N GLU A 409 -0.50 21.85 18.09
CA GLU A 409 0.78 22.14 18.77
C GLU A 409 0.60 22.57 20.23
N GLU A 410 -0.47 23.32 20.55
CA GLU A 410 -0.74 23.82 21.89
C GLU A 410 -1.44 22.80 22.82
N ARG A 411 -2.16 21.82 22.26
CA ARG A 411 -3.00 20.88 23.04
C ARG A 411 -2.34 19.55 23.39
N VAL A 412 -1.08 19.30 22.99
CA VAL A 412 -0.37 18.09 23.44
C VAL A 412 0.02 18.25 24.91
N PRO A 413 -0.58 17.49 25.85
CA PRO A 413 -0.16 17.53 27.23
C PRO A 413 1.22 16.91 27.34
N LEU A 414 2.09 17.56 28.12
CA LEU A 414 3.46 17.16 28.46
C LEU A 414 3.53 15.85 29.27
N HIS A 415 2.74 14.81 28.99
CA HIS A 415 2.66 13.57 29.79
C HIS A 415 2.75 12.29 28.97
N ARG A 416 3.97 12.00 28.49
CA ARG A 416 4.70 10.75 28.71
C ARG A 416 6.13 10.99 28.24
N ARG A 417 7.00 11.42 29.17
CA ARG A 417 8.44 11.38 28.92
C ARG A 417 8.81 9.90 28.78
N TYR A 418 9.01 9.45 27.55
CA TYR A 418 9.89 8.31 27.33
C TYR A 418 11.24 8.68 27.95
N SER A 419 11.76 7.78 28.79
CA SER A 419 13.04 7.95 29.46
C SER A 419 14.13 8.18 28.40
N PRO A 420 14.89 9.29 28.44
CA PRO A 420 16.01 9.45 27.54
C PRO A 420 17.08 8.45 27.97
N TYR A 421 17.32 7.41 27.16
CA TYR A 421 18.58 6.70 27.25
C TYR A 421 19.67 7.69 26.89
N GLN A 422 20.49 8.05 27.89
CA GLN A 422 21.69 8.87 27.69
C GLN A 422 22.65 8.11 26.78
N VAL A 423 22.79 8.57 25.54
CA VAL A 423 23.88 8.14 24.66
C VAL A 423 25.15 8.83 25.11
N TYR A 424 26.08 8.06 25.68
CA TYR A 424 27.45 8.50 25.88
C TYR A 424 28.12 8.58 24.50
N PHE A 425 28.42 9.79 24.04
CA PHE A 425 29.32 9.99 22.91
C PHE A 425 30.74 9.62 23.33
N ASN A 426 31.23 8.47 22.90
CA ASN A 426 32.68 8.23 22.84
C ASN A 426 33.25 9.03 21.66
N LYS A 427 33.84 10.19 21.96
CA LYS A 427 34.71 10.89 21.03
C LYS A 427 36.00 10.10 20.89
N GLY A 428 36.24 9.60 19.67
CA GLY A 428 37.57 9.23 19.21
C GLY A 428 37.64 7.83 18.62
N GLN A 429 37.21 7.67 17.37
CA GLN A 429 37.94 6.87 16.41
C GLN A 429 37.89 7.56 15.05
N GLU A 430 39.08 7.79 14.51
CA GLU A 430 39.33 8.39 13.22
C GLU A 430 38.84 7.50 12.08
N VAL A 431 38.49 8.17 10.99
CA VAL A 431 37.98 7.68 9.72
C VAL A 431 38.93 6.63 9.11
N PHE A 432 38.45 5.40 8.91
CA PHE A 432 39.02 4.47 7.94
C PHE A 432 38.19 4.51 6.65
N ALA A 433 38.89 4.67 5.53
CA ALA A 433 38.39 4.70 4.15
C ALA A 433 37.67 3.39 3.75
N PRO A 434 36.80 3.41 2.71
CA PRO A 434 35.95 2.27 2.37
C PRO A 434 36.77 1.16 1.68
N ASN A 435 36.87 0.01 2.34
CA ASN A 435 37.30 -1.23 1.68
C ASN A 435 36.10 -1.81 0.92
N GLY A 436 36.05 -1.60 -0.40
CA GLY A 436 35.25 -2.44 -1.29
C GLY A 436 35.77 -3.89 -1.26
N PRO A 437 34.94 -4.88 -1.61
CA PRO A 437 35.37 -6.28 -1.65
C PRO A 437 36.54 -6.43 -2.62
N SER A 438 37.61 -7.10 -2.17
CA SER A 438 38.79 -7.32 -2.99
C SER A 438 38.46 -8.29 -4.14
N ALA A 439 39.09 -8.07 -5.30
CA ALA A 439 38.94 -8.94 -6.47
C ALA A 439 39.21 -10.43 -6.19
N ALA A 440 39.94 -10.74 -5.11
CA ALA A 440 40.20 -12.10 -4.65
C ALA A 440 38.96 -12.81 -4.09
N GLY A 441 38.05 -12.09 -3.40
CA GLY A 441 36.80 -12.65 -2.88
C GLY A 441 35.81 -12.99 -4.00
N TYR A 442 35.74 -12.12 -5.02
CA TYR A 442 34.94 -12.39 -6.22
C TYR A 442 35.45 -13.59 -7.03
N LEU A 443 36.77 -13.82 -7.05
CA LEU A 443 37.37 -14.97 -7.73
C LEU A 443 37.16 -16.27 -6.96
N SER A 444 37.20 -16.27 -5.62
CA SER A 444 36.99 -17.49 -4.82
C SER A 444 35.56 -18.02 -4.94
N ASP A 445 34.57 -17.13 -4.95
CA ASP A 445 33.15 -17.53 -4.98
C ASP A 445 32.77 -18.09 -6.36
N ASN A 446 33.28 -17.50 -7.43
CA ASN A 446 33.04 -17.98 -8.80
C ASN A 446 33.78 -19.30 -9.11
N VAL A 447 34.98 -19.50 -8.56
CA VAL A 447 35.71 -20.77 -8.70
C VAL A 447 35.03 -21.89 -7.91
N GLY A 448 34.53 -21.60 -6.70
CA GLY A 448 33.75 -22.54 -5.91
C GLY A 448 32.46 -22.97 -6.62
N TYR A 449 31.77 -22.02 -7.25
CA TYR A 449 30.56 -22.29 -8.00
C TYR A 449 30.82 -23.15 -9.24
N LEU A 450 31.87 -22.84 -10.02
CA LEU A 450 32.27 -23.61 -11.20
C LEU A 450 32.74 -25.03 -10.82
N ALA A 451 33.49 -25.18 -9.73
CA ALA A 451 33.93 -26.48 -9.22
C ALA A 451 32.73 -27.33 -8.77
N GLY A 452 31.74 -26.74 -8.09
CA GLY A 452 30.50 -27.41 -7.69
C GLY A 452 29.68 -27.88 -8.90
N LEU A 453 29.60 -27.06 -9.94
CA LEU A 453 28.87 -27.38 -11.17
C LEU A 453 29.55 -28.52 -11.95
N PHE A 454 30.89 -28.51 -12.01
CA PHE A 454 31.67 -29.58 -12.63
C PHE A 454 31.56 -30.91 -11.86
N ALA A 455 31.62 -30.85 -10.52
CA ALA A 455 31.42 -32.03 -9.67
C ALA A 455 30.02 -32.62 -9.83
N GLY A 456 28.99 -31.77 -9.91
CA GLY A 456 27.61 -32.19 -10.18
C GLY A 456 27.46 -32.88 -11.53
N ILE A 457 28.12 -32.39 -12.58
CA ILE A 457 28.09 -33.02 -13.90
C ILE A 457 28.78 -34.38 -13.88
N VAL A 458 29.96 -34.48 -13.26
CA VAL A 458 30.72 -35.74 -13.19
C VAL A 458 29.97 -36.80 -12.39
N LEU A 459 29.40 -36.44 -11.23
CA LEU A 459 28.56 -37.35 -10.44
C LEU A 459 27.32 -37.80 -11.22
N SER A 460 26.69 -36.91 -11.99
CA SER A 460 25.55 -37.26 -12.83
C SER A 460 25.92 -38.26 -13.93
N VAL A 461 27.10 -38.10 -14.56
CA VAL A 461 27.61 -39.03 -15.58
C VAL A 461 27.99 -40.39 -14.99
N ILE A 462 28.57 -40.41 -13.79
CA ILE A 462 28.92 -41.65 -13.07
C ILE A 462 27.64 -42.41 -12.68
N MET A 463 26.66 -41.72 -12.09
CA MET A 463 25.36 -42.33 -11.74
C MET A 463 24.64 -42.86 -12.99
N PHE A 464 24.67 -42.13 -14.11
CA PHE A 464 24.12 -42.60 -15.37
C PHE A 464 24.82 -43.88 -15.86
N ARG A 465 26.16 -43.92 -15.82
CA ARG A 465 26.95 -45.11 -16.21
C ARG A 465 26.65 -46.33 -15.33
N TRP A 466 26.59 -46.18 -14.01
CA TRP A 466 26.22 -47.27 -13.10
C TRP A 466 24.80 -47.78 -13.36
N SER A 467 23.83 -46.87 -13.50
CA SER A 467 22.44 -47.27 -13.80
C SER A 467 22.29 -47.98 -15.16
N SER A 468 23.21 -47.73 -16.11
CA SER A 468 23.21 -48.37 -17.43
C SER A 468 23.91 -49.75 -17.44
N GLN A 469 24.85 -50.01 -16.53
CA GLN A 469 25.50 -51.32 -16.39
C GLN A 469 24.56 -52.35 -15.76
N ASP A 470 23.77 -51.96 -14.75
CA ASP A 470 22.78 -52.85 -14.11
C ASP A 470 21.68 -53.30 -15.10
N VAL A 471 21.32 -52.44 -16.05
CA VAL A 471 20.34 -52.75 -17.10
C VAL A 471 20.93 -53.71 -18.15
N LEU A 472 22.23 -53.61 -18.45
CA LEU A 472 22.90 -54.50 -19.39
C LEU A 472 23.15 -55.89 -18.81
N GLU A 473 23.47 -56.00 -17.51
CA GLU A 473 23.63 -57.30 -16.82
C GLU A 473 22.29 -58.02 -16.62
N ALA A 474 21.21 -57.31 -16.29
CA ALA A 474 19.86 -57.88 -16.21
C ALA A 474 19.34 -58.41 -17.56
N SER A 475 19.82 -57.87 -18.69
CA SER A 475 19.46 -58.33 -20.04
C SER A 475 20.19 -59.59 -20.49
N ARG A 476 21.38 -59.89 -19.92
CA ARG A 476 22.17 -61.10 -20.23
C ARG A 476 21.74 -62.33 -19.42
N SER A 477 21.12 -62.14 -18.26
CA SER A 477 20.60 -63.22 -17.40
C SER A 477 19.27 -63.84 -17.89
N LYS A 478 18.60 -63.29 -18.91
CA LYS A 478 17.34 -63.82 -19.49
C LYS A 478 17.48 -64.50 -20.87
N ARG A 479 18.71 -64.81 -21.29
CA ARG A 479 18.98 -65.65 -22.47
C ARG A 479 20.06 -66.69 -22.16
N ILE A 480 19.72 -67.69 -21.34
CA ILE A 480 20.23 -69.06 -21.41
C ILE A 480 19.07 -69.98 -21.04
#